data_AF-A0A9D2I7G1-F1
#
_entry.id   AF-A0A9D2I7G1-F1
#
_cell.length_a   1.000
_cell.length_b   1.000
_cell.length_c   1.000
_cell.angle_alpha   90.00
_cell.angle_beta   90.00
_cell.angle_gamma   90.00
#
_symmetry.space_group_name_H-M   'P 1'
#
loop_
_entity.id
_entity.type
_entity.pdbx_description
1 polymer ?
#
loop_
_entity_poly.entity_id
_entity_poly.type
_entity_poly.pdbx_seq_one_letter_code
_entity_poly.pdbx_strand_id
1 'polypeptide(L)'
;MILFQTYHLEFYNYVIHKFLEAEIFDDDEDIGDKIEDFIPKYLFREQYRKCIRVFNELYQWTEDTFYHDMGAFHELALYHLIEHMSCLQREMTEFNEFFFDKKSKKLIEEAIQQDMEEFDEISLEECREIYYDISSYSDVLFIDTDFLFIDDIYNNRKLGNTILEENMGINIDYYFEILPMDLQEQYKTKHITLTAEVNSMLQYIQECIQYGNLYKLFWVNDKPVKENIIQLILENIMDAYFYNQEIEITREALLGNGEVDFKLYKNNHEDEKVLIEIKKQIVPI
;
A
#
# COMPACT_ATOMS: atom_id res chain seq x y z
N MET A 1 9.54 8.06 -12.56
CA MET A 1 9.09 6.75 -13.03
C MET A 1 8.46 6.02 -11.87
N ILE A 2 7.29 5.45 -12.10
CA ILE A 2 6.67 4.50 -11.18
C ILE A 2 7.53 3.22 -11.17
N LEU A 3 7.80 2.72 -9.97
CA LEU A 3 8.56 1.49 -9.76
C LEU A 3 7.62 0.28 -9.83
N PHE A 4 7.57 -0.36 -11.00
CA PHE A 4 6.82 -1.61 -11.22
C PHE A 4 7.68 -2.85 -10.92
N GLN A 5 7.05 -4.01 -10.76
CA GLN A 5 7.72 -5.30 -10.52
C GLN A 5 8.24 -5.94 -11.83
N THR A 6 8.93 -5.15 -12.65
CA THR A 6 9.44 -5.59 -13.95
C THR A 6 10.76 -4.89 -14.26
N TYR A 7 11.63 -5.54 -15.04
CA TYR A 7 12.87 -4.94 -15.52
C TYR A 7 12.62 -3.89 -16.61
N HIS A 8 11.45 -3.92 -17.25
CA HIS A 8 11.10 -3.07 -18.39
C HIS A 8 10.41 -1.77 -17.98
N LEU A 9 10.92 -1.14 -16.92
CA LEU A 9 10.33 0.06 -16.31
C LEU A 9 10.11 1.20 -17.31
N GLU A 10 11.09 1.45 -18.19
CA GLU A 10 11.01 2.52 -19.18
C GLU A 10 9.87 2.30 -20.18
N PHE A 11 9.68 1.06 -20.62
CA PHE A 11 8.60 0.70 -21.53
C PHE A 11 7.23 0.97 -20.88
N TYR A 12 6.98 0.37 -19.72
CA TYR A 12 5.67 0.45 -19.08
C TYR A 12 5.33 1.88 -18.65
N ASN A 13 6.28 2.61 -18.06
CA ASN A 13 6.06 4.02 -17.73
C ASN A 13 5.74 4.86 -18.97
N TYR A 14 6.45 4.63 -20.08
CA TYR A 14 6.23 5.38 -21.31
C TYR A 14 4.84 5.11 -21.92
N VAL A 15 4.42 3.84 -21.98
CA VAL A 15 3.10 3.47 -22.53
C VAL A 15 1.96 3.95 -21.63
N ILE A 16 2.08 3.80 -20.31
CA ILE A 16 1.08 4.30 -19.36
C ILE A 16 0.98 5.83 -19.45
N HIS A 17 2.11 6.53 -19.59
CA HIS A 17 2.09 7.97 -19.82
C HIS A 17 1.30 8.34 -21.07
N LYS A 18 1.46 7.59 -22.17
CA LYS A 18 0.70 7.79 -23.40
C LYS A 18 -0.79 7.53 -23.24
N PHE A 19 -1.18 6.52 -22.47
CA PHE A 19 -2.59 6.26 -22.16
C PHE A 19 -3.20 7.40 -21.35
N LEU A 20 -2.49 7.87 -20.32
CA LEU A 20 -2.92 9.02 -19.53
C LEU A 20 -3.02 10.28 -20.40
N GLU A 21 -1.99 10.58 -21.19
CA GLU A 21 -1.95 11.73 -22.09
C GLU A 21 -3.17 11.74 -23.01
N ALA A 22 -3.45 10.63 -23.70
CA ALA A 22 -4.52 10.53 -24.68
C ALA A 22 -5.93 10.48 -24.05
N GLU A 23 -6.16 9.64 -23.05
CA GLU A 23 -7.52 9.44 -22.54
C GLU A 23 -7.91 10.49 -21.51
N ILE A 24 -6.95 10.99 -20.73
CA ILE A 24 -7.23 11.85 -19.57
C ILE A 24 -6.85 13.30 -19.84
N PHE A 25 -5.72 13.54 -20.49
CA PHE A 25 -5.11 14.89 -20.58
C PHE A 25 -5.09 15.51 -21.98
N ASP A 26 -5.67 14.89 -23.02
CA ASP A 26 -5.52 15.32 -24.44
C ASP A 26 -6.37 16.53 -24.84
N ASP A 27 -7.36 16.93 -24.04
CA ASP A 27 -8.29 18.01 -24.38
C ASP A 27 -8.66 18.92 -23.19
N ASP A 28 -9.50 19.93 -23.48
CA ASP A 28 -10.00 20.91 -22.50
C ASP A 28 -11.15 20.37 -21.63
N GLU A 29 -11.53 19.08 -21.75
CA GLU A 29 -12.58 18.48 -20.92
C GLU A 29 -12.07 18.27 -19.48
N ASP A 30 -12.97 18.38 -18.50
CA ASP A 30 -12.59 18.27 -17.10
C ASP A 30 -12.12 16.85 -16.79
N ILE A 31 -10.93 16.72 -16.18
CA ILE A 31 -10.35 15.42 -15.76
C ILE A 31 -11.36 14.63 -14.94
N GLY A 32 -12.16 15.31 -14.11
CA GLY A 32 -13.21 14.71 -13.30
C GLY A 32 -14.25 13.96 -14.12
N ASP A 33 -14.72 14.56 -15.22
CA ASP A 33 -15.73 13.96 -16.09
C ASP A 33 -15.19 12.69 -16.76
N LYS A 34 -13.92 12.71 -17.19
CA LYS A 34 -13.24 11.55 -17.77
C LYS A 34 -13.04 10.43 -16.78
N ILE A 35 -12.56 10.74 -15.56
CA ILE A 35 -12.25 9.72 -14.55
C ILE A 35 -13.49 9.16 -13.85
N GLU A 36 -14.64 9.83 -13.96
CA GLU A 36 -15.90 9.37 -13.39
C GLU A 36 -16.30 7.98 -13.91
N ASP A 37 -15.98 7.67 -15.17
CA ASP A 37 -16.47 6.47 -15.84
C ASP A 37 -15.72 5.20 -15.45
N PHE A 38 -14.47 5.30 -14.99
CA PHE A 38 -13.66 4.13 -14.63
C PHE A 38 -13.32 4.04 -13.12
N ILE A 39 -13.51 5.09 -12.32
CA ILE A 39 -13.29 5.01 -10.86
C ILE A 39 -14.56 4.52 -10.13
N PRO A 40 -14.43 3.69 -9.07
CA PRO A 40 -15.57 3.29 -8.25
C PRO A 40 -16.39 4.49 -7.76
N LYS A 41 -17.70 4.45 -8.01
CA LYS A 41 -18.60 5.59 -7.79
C LYS A 41 -18.60 6.11 -6.34
N TYR A 42 -18.37 5.25 -5.35
CA TYR A 42 -18.27 5.67 -3.96
C TYR A 42 -17.01 6.51 -3.69
N LEU A 43 -15.87 6.12 -4.27
CA LEU A 43 -14.62 6.89 -4.18
C LEU A 43 -14.77 8.24 -4.87
N PHE A 44 -15.27 8.24 -6.10
CA PHE A 44 -15.40 9.47 -6.88
C PHE A 44 -16.30 10.49 -6.19
N ARG A 45 -17.46 10.05 -5.69
CA ARG A 45 -18.44 10.93 -5.01
C ARG A 45 -17.89 11.56 -3.73
N GLU A 46 -17.16 10.80 -2.93
CA GLU A 46 -16.75 11.23 -1.59
C GLU A 46 -15.34 11.82 -1.54
N GLN A 47 -14.48 11.42 -2.50
CA GLN A 47 -13.07 11.73 -2.53
C GLN A 47 -12.62 12.34 -3.88
N TYR A 48 -13.51 13.01 -4.61
CA TYR A 48 -13.29 13.63 -5.93
C TYR A 48 -11.90 14.29 -6.13
N ARG A 49 -11.53 15.21 -5.23
CA ARG A 49 -10.25 15.93 -5.33
C ARG A 49 -9.03 15.00 -5.22
N LYS A 50 -9.16 13.93 -4.45
CA LYS A 50 -8.10 12.93 -4.30
C LYS A 50 -8.00 12.07 -5.56
N CYS A 51 -9.11 11.69 -6.17
CA CYS A 51 -9.13 11.00 -7.47
C CYS A 51 -8.36 11.81 -8.53
N ILE A 52 -8.71 13.10 -8.70
CA ILE A 52 -8.00 13.99 -9.63
C ILE A 52 -6.51 14.08 -9.30
N ARG A 53 -6.17 14.25 -8.01
CA ARG A 53 -4.77 14.35 -7.60
C ARG A 53 -3.98 13.09 -7.97
N VAL A 54 -4.54 11.91 -7.74
CA VAL A 54 -3.90 10.62 -8.04
C VAL A 54 -3.64 10.47 -9.54
N PHE A 55 -4.57 10.85 -10.42
CA PHE A 55 -4.31 10.82 -11.86
C PHE A 55 -3.23 11.81 -12.30
N ASN A 56 -3.19 13.00 -11.69
CA ASN A 56 -2.09 13.95 -11.92
C ASN A 56 -0.74 13.40 -11.42
N GLU A 57 -0.72 12.75 -10.26
CA GLU A 57 0.46 12.09 -9.71
C GLU A 57 0.94 10.98 -10.65
N LEU A 58 0.07 10.07 -11.10
CA LEU A 58 0.39 9.02 -12.08
C LEU A 58 0.97 9.61 -13.39
N TYR A 59 0.35 10.66 -13.92
CA TYR A 59 0.82 11.32 -15.15
C TYR A 59 2.21 11.92 -14.99
N GLN A 60 2.46 12.63 -13.89
CA GLN A 60 3.76 13.22 -13.62
C GLN A 60 4.81 12.15 -13.30
N TRP A 61 4.46 11.13 -12.52
CA TRP A 61 5.38 10.09 -12.09
C TRP A 61 5.84 9.20 -13.24
N THR A 62 4.99 8.96 -14.23
CA THR A 62 5.37 8.18 -15.41
C THR A 62 6.42 8.86 -16.29
N GLU A 63 6.50 10.20 -16.25
CA GLU A 63 7.52 10.99 -16.96
C GLU A 63 8.76 11.34 -16.12
N ASP A 64 8.65 11.26 -14.79
CA ASP A 64 9.74 11.64 -13.89
C ASP A 64 10.95 10.70 -14.04
N THR A 65 12.13 11.13 -13.59
CA THR A 65 13.35 10.31 -13.47
C THR A 65 13.54 9.74 -12.06
N PHE A 66 12.88 10.28 -11.04
CA PHE A 66 12.88 9.71 -9.69
C PHE A 66 11.96 8.48 -9.61
N TYR A 67 12.35 7.47 -8.85
CA TYR A 67 11.50 6.32 -8.58
C TYR A 67 10.42 6.67 -7.57
N HIS A 68 9.18 6.30 -7.88
CA HIS A 68 8.00 6.51 -7.04
C HIS A 68 7.32 5.17 -6.78
N ASP A 69 7.01 4.91 -5.51
CA ASP A 69 6.20 3.78 -5.09
C ASP A 69 4.71 4.15 -5.14
N MET A 70 3.88 3.25 -5.66
CA MET A 70 2.44 3.41 -5.62
C MET A 70 1.91 3.13 -4.21
N GLY A 71 0.82 3.81 -3.85
CA GLY A 71 -0.04 3.41 -2.74
C GLY A 71 -1.36 2.84 -3.29
N ALA A 72 -2.18 2.24 -2.44
CA ALA A 72 -3.45 1.59 -2.82
C ALA A 72 -4.36 2.43 -3.75
N PHE A 73 -4.44 3.75 -3.54
CA PHE A 73 -5.23 4.62 -4.40
C PHE A 73 -4.66 4.74 -5.82
N HIS A 74 -3.33 4.82 -5.94
CA HIS A 74 -2.63 4.85 -7.23
C HIS A 74 -2.80 3.52 -7.95
N GLU A 75 -2.71 2.40 -7.23
CA GLU A 75 -2.89 1.08 -7.81
C GLU A 75 -4.30 0.89 -8.38
N LEU A 76 -5.32 1.21 -7.58
CA LEU A 76 -6.72 1.14 -8.01
C LEU A 76 -6.99 2.04 -9.23
N ALA A 77 -6.45 3.27 -9.22
CA ALA A 77 -6.61 4.20 -10.33
C ALA A 77 -5.93 3.71 -11.61
N LEU A 78 -4.69 3.22 -11.50
CA LEU A 78 -3.95 2.68 -12.63
C LEU A 78 -4.62 1.40 -13.16
N TYR A 79 -5.10 0.53 -12.29
CA TYR A 79 -5.77 -0.71 -12.69
C TYR A 79 -6.99 -0.41 -13.58
N HIS A 80 -7.86 0.50 -13.13
CA HIS A 80 -9.04 0.88 -13.92
C HIS A 80 -8.70 1.60 -15.22
N LEU A 81 -7.60 2.37 -15.27
CA LEU A 81 -7.09 2.88 -16.53
C LEU A 81 -6.68 1.74 -17.47
N ILE A 82 -5.92 0.75 -17.00
CA ILE A 82 -5.50 -0.40 -17.80
C ILE A 82 -6.70 -1.22 -18.27
N GLU A 83 -7.71 -1.42 -17.42
CA GLU A 83 -8.96 -2.08 -17.77
C GLU A 83 -9.69 -1.33 -18.90
N HIS A 84 -9.82 0.00 -18.78
CA HIS A 84 -10.40 0.86 -19.81
C HIS A 84 -9.63 0.74 -21.12
N MET A 85 -8.30 0.82 -21.09
CA MET A 85 -7.46 0.68 -22.27
C MET A 85 -7.56 -0.70 -22.93
N SER A 86 -7.70 -1.76 -22.13
CA SER A 86 -7.94 -3.12 -22.61
C SER A 86 -9.32 -3.27 -23.27
N CYS A 87 -10.35 -2.59 -22.75
CA CYS A 87 -11.64 -2.48 -23.43
C CYS A 87 -11.48 -1.76 -24.78
N LEU A 88 -10.82 -0.60 -24.78
CA LEU A 88 -10.62 0.20 -25.99
C LEU A 88 -9.83 -0.57 -27.06
N GLN A 89 -8.81 -1.34 -26.68
CA GLN A 89 -8.04 -2.16 -27.61
C GLN A 89 -8.89 -3.21 -28.33
N ARG A 90 -9.90 -3.77 -27.66
CA ARG A 90 -10.81 -4.76 -28.26
C ARG A 90 -11.79 -4.13 -29.25
N GLU A 91 -12.08 -2.84 -29.09
CA GLU A 91 -13.06 -2.10 -29.90
C GLU A 91 -12.40 -1.34 -31.06
N MET A 92 -11.16 -0.88 -30.89
CA MET A 92 -10.44 -0.04 -31.84
C MET A 92 -9.45 -0.84 -32.70
N THR A 93 -9.75 -0.99 -33.99
CA THR A 93 -8.87 -1.72 -34.94
C THR A 93 -7.49 -1.08 -35.08
N GLU A 94 -7.41 0.25 -34.97
CA GLU A 94 -6.16 1.03 -35.14
C GLU A 94 -5.46 1.32 -33.80
N PHE A 95 -5.83 0.63 -32.71
CA PHE A 95 -5.31 0.90 -31.36
C PHE A 95 -3.78 0.92 -31.31
N ASN A 96 -3.14 -0.09 -31.89
CA ASN A 96 -1.68 -0.21 -31.90
C ASN A 96 -0.99 0.86 -32.77
N GLU A 97 -1.69 1.48 -33.70
CA GLU A 97 -1.15 2.58 -34.50
C GLU A 97 -1.25 3.91 -33.75
N PHE A 98 -2.31 4.07 -32.97
CA PHE A 98 -2.58 5.28 -32.18
C PHE A 98 -1.73 5.37 -30.92
N PHE A 99 -1.72 4.31 -30.11
CA PHE A 99 -1.07 4.33 -28.78
C PHE A 99 0.38 3.83 -28.79
N PHE A 100 0.80 3.05 -29.79
CA PHE A 100 2.18 2.57 -29.88
C PHE A 100 2.96 3.29 -30.98
N ASP A 101 3.61 4.38 -30.59
CA ASP A 101 4.46 5.16 -31.46
C ASP A 101 5.82 4.48 -31.75
N LYS A 102 6.71 5.19 -32.45
CA LYS A 102 8.03 4.66 -32.78
C LYS A 102 8.88 4.37 -31.55
N LYS A 103 8.74 5.16 -30.47
CA LYS A 103 9.54 5.00 -29.25
C LYS A 103 9.06 3.78 -28.47
N SER A 104 7.76 3.61 -28.24
CA SER A 104 7.25 2.43 -27.54
C SER A 104 7.58 1.15 -28.31
N LYS A 105 7.40 1.15 -29.64
CA LYS A 105 7.80 0.03 -30.51
C LYS A 105 9.28 -0.35 -30.34
N LYS A 106 10.17 0.65 -30.26
CA LYS A 106 11.60 0.42 -30.01
C LYS A 106 11.87 -0.19 -28.63
N LEU A 107 11.20 0.32 -27.59
CA LEU A 107 11.32 -0.19 -26.22
C LEU A 107 10.81 -1.63 -26.11
N ILE A 108 9.74 -1.98 -26.83
CA ILE A 108 9.22 -3.35 -26.92
C ILE A 108 10.27 -4.28 -27.53
N GLU A 109 10.91 -3.91 -28.65
CA GLU A 109 11.96 -4.76 -29.24
C GLU A 109 13.13 -4.98 -28.28
N GLU A 110 13.53 -3.94 -27.54
CA GLU A 110 14.61 -4.02 -26.55
C GLU A 110 14.23 -4.93 -25.37
N ALA A 111 12.98 -4.87 -24.91
CA ALA A 111 12.45 -5.72 -23.85
C ALA A 111 12.35 -7.19 -24.30
N ILE A 112 11.80 -7.44 -25.49
CA ILE A 112 11.73 -8.78 -26.09
C ILE A 112 13.12 -9.39 -26.24
N GLN A 113 14.10 -8.62 -26.71
CA GLN A 113 15.46 -9.15 -26.85
C GLN A 113 16.04 -9.60 -25.51
N GLN A 114 15.82 -8.82 -24.45
CA GLN A 114 16.29 -9.17 -23.10
C GLN A 114 15.59 -10.41 -22.56
N ASP A 115 14.27 -10.50 -22.69
CA ASP A 115 13.51 -11.65 -22.21
C ASP A 115 13.84 -12.93 -22.98
N MET A 116 14.04 -12.85 -24.30
CA MET A 116 14.45 -14.00 -25.12
C MET A 116 15.86 -14.52 -24.77
N GLU A 117 16.73 -13.68 -24.20
CA GLU A 117 18.04 -14.10 -23.69
C GLU A 117 17.91 -14.84 -22.33
N GLU A 118 16.83 -14.59 -21.58
CA GLU A 118 16.58 -15.17 -20.26
C GLU A 118 15.64 -16.41 -20.29
N PHE A 119 14.69 -16.45 -21.23
CA PHE A 119 13.65 -17.47 -21.32
C PHE A 119 13.66 -18.17 -22.70
N ASP A 120 14.01 -19.47 -22.72
CA ASP A 120 14.16 -20.28 -23.95
C ASP A 120 12.85 -20.99 -24.36
N GLU A 121 11.73 -20.68 -23.70
CA GLU A 121 10.46 -21.44 -23.81
C GLU A 121 9.36 -20.73 -24.63
N ILE A 122 9.52 -19.45 -24.98
CA ILE A 122 8.52 -18.64 -25.68
C ILE A 122 9.06 -18.23 -27.05
N SER A 123 8.22 -18.29 -28.10
CA SER A 123 8.64 -17.81 -29.42
C SER A 123 8.67 -16.28 -29.50
N LEU A 124 9.46 -15.74 -30.43
CA LEU A 124 9.54 -14.28 -30.65
C LEU A 124 8.17 -13.63 -30.90
N GLU A 125 7.27 -14.33 -31.60
CA GLU A 125 5.94 -13.81 -31.90
C GLU A 125 5.05 -13.82 -30.65
N GLU A 126 5.09 -14.88 -29.85
CA GLU A 126 4.34 -14.96 -28.59
C GLU A 126 4.83 -13.89 -27.58
N CYS A 127 6.14 -13.68 -27.46
CA CYS A 127 6.69 -12.58 -26.65
C CYS A 127 6.18 -11.22 -27.13
N ARG A 128 6.17 -11.00 -28.45
CA ARG A 128 5.67 -9.75 -29.03
C ARG A 128 4.19 -9.54 -28.71
N GLU A 129 3.36 -10.57 -28.86
CA GLU A 129 1.93 -10.50 -28.55
C GLU A 129 1.68 -10.06 -27.11
N ILE A 130 2.45 -10.58 -26.14
CA ILE A 130 2.34 -10.19 -24.71
C ILE A 130 2.54 -8.68 -24.52
N TYR A 131 3.58 -8.09 -25.12
CA TYR A 131 3.88 -6.66 -24.95
C TYR A 131 2.82 -5.73 -25.54
N TYR A 132 2.10 -6.18 -26.57
CA TYR A 132 0.98 -5.43 -27.15
C TYR A 132 -0.36 -5.75 -26.49
N ASP A 133 -0.50 -6.84 -25.75
CA ASP A 133 -1.74 -7.22 -25.07
C ASP A 133 -1.91 -6.44 -23.77
N ILE A 134 -2.78 -5.41 -23.80
CA ILE A 134 -3.02 -4.55 -22.63
C ILE A 134 -3.68 -5.34 -21.49
N SER A 135 -4.41 -6.41 -21.79
CA SER A 135 -5.03 -7.24 -20.75
C SER A 135 -4.01 -7.96 -19.88
N SER A 136 -2.79 -8.17 -20.39
CA SER A 136 -1.69 -8.78 -19.64
C SER A 136 -0.99 -7.80 -18.68
N TYR A 137 -1.19 -6.48 -18.83
CA TYR A 137 -0.43 -5.49 -18.07
C TYR A 137 -0.77 -5.55 -16.57
N SER A 138 -1.98 -5.95 -16.20
CA SER A 138 -2.33 -6.14 -14.78
C SER A 138 -1.43 -7.18 -14.10
N ASP A 139 -1.02 -8.22 -14.82
CA ASP A 139 -0.21 -9.30 -14.26
C ASP A 139 1.25 -8.88 -14.08
N VAL A 140 1.68 -7.81 -14.77
CA VAL A 140 3.06 -7.31 -14.73
C VAL A 140 3.22 -6.11 -13.79
N LEU A 141 2.21 -5.23 -13.74
CA LEU A 141 2.32 -3.95 -13.06
C LEU A 141 1.98 -4.00 -11.57
N PHE A 142 1.27 -5.04 -11.13
CA PHE A 142 0.77 -5.16 -9.76
C PHE A 142 1.30 -6.43 -9.08
N ILE A 143 1.58 -6.35 -7.78
CA ILE A 143 1.96 -7.51 -6.96
C ILE A 143 0.74 -8.40 -6.71
N ASP A 144 -0.37 -7.76 -6.39
CA ASP A 144 -1.69 -8.34 -6.16
C ASP A 144 -2.77 -7.37 -6.64
N THR A 145 -4.01 -7.83 -6.62
CA THR A 145 -5.17 -7.01 -6.96
C THR A 145 -6.21 -7.06 -5.84
N ASP A 146 -5.76 -7.19 -4.59
CA ASP A 146 -6.66 -7.36 -3.44
C ASP A 146 -7.57 -6.13 -3.24
N PHE A 147 -7.13 -4.94 -3.71
CA PHE A 147 -7.95 -3.72 -3.72
C PHE A 147 -9.27 -3.87 -4.49
N LEU A 148 -9.38 -4.83 -5.42
CA LEU A 148 -10.63 -5.12 -6.14
C LEU A 148 -11.69 -5.78 -5.24
N PHE A 149 -11.27 -6.38 -4.13
CA PHE A 149 -12.14 -7.10 -3.19
C PHE A 149 -12.21 -6.41 -1.83
N ILE A 150 -11.87 -5.12 -1.76
CA ILE A 150 -11.75 -4.39 -0.49
C ILE A 150 -13.07 -4.34 0.30
N ASP A 151 -14.20 -4.32 -0.40
CA ASP A 151 -15.52 -4.38 0.23
C ASP A 151 -15.77 -5.75 0.89
N ASP A 152 -15.48 -6.85 0.20
CA ASP A 152 -15.58 -8.20 0.75
C ASP A 152 -14.62 -8.41 1.92
N ILE A 153 -13.37 -7.96 1.79
CA ILE A 153 -12.36 -8.03 2.86
C ILE A 153 -12.84 -7.26 4.09
N TYR A 154 -13.21 -5.98 3.93
CA TYR A 154 -13.66 -5.13 5.03
C TYR A 154 -14.94 -5.65 5.69
N ASN A 155 -15.94 -6.05 4.89
CA ASN A 155 -17.23 -6.50 5.41
C ASN A 155 -17.11 -7.83 6.17
N ASN A 156 -16.29 -8.77 5.69
CA ASN A 156 -16.00 -10.01 6.42
C ASN A 156 -15.31 -9.71 7.76
N ARG A 157 -14.32 -8.82 7.76
CA ARG A 157 -13.66 -8.38 9.00
C ARG A 157 -14.64 -7.79 9.99
N LYS A 158 -15.58 -6.95 9.54
CA LYS A 158 -16.62 -6.35 10.38
C LYS A 158 -17.51 -7.39 11.05
N LEU A 159 -17.68 -8.56 10.44
CA LEU A 159 -18.40 -9.71 10.98
C LEU A 159 -17.52 -10.63 11.86
N GLY A 160 -16.27 -10.25 12.12
CA GLY A 160 -15.31 -11.04 12.89
C GLY A 160 -14.67 -12.18 12.11
N ASN A 161 -14.69 -12.13 10.77
CA ASN A 161 -14.10 -13.14 9.90
C ASN A 161 -12.89 -12.60 9.15
N THR A 162 -11.69 -12.94 9.62
CA THR A 162 -10.39 -12.55 9.05
C THR A 162 -9.73 -13.66 8.21
N ILE A 163 -10.43 -14.77 7.96
CA ILE A 163 -9.85 -15.97 7.31
C ILE A 163 -9.25 -15.64 5.94
N LEU A 164 -9.90 -14.75 5.17
CA LEU A 164 -9.42 -14.37 3.84
C LEU A 164 -8.13 -13.56 3.93
N GLU A 165 -8.07 -12.57 4.83
CA GLU A 165 -6.86 -11.77 5.12
C GLU A 165 -5.70 -12.69 5.54
N GLU A 166 -5.94 -13.59 6.50
CA GLU A 166 -4.93 -14.47 7.07
C GLU A 166 -4.38 -15.48 6.05
N ASN A 167 -5.25 -16.09 5.24
CA ASN A 167 -4.84 -17.11 4.28
C ASN A 167 -4.09 -16.53 3.08
N MET A 168 -4.42 -15.30 2.68
CA MET A 168 -3.81 -14.65 1.52
C MET A 168 -2.68 -13.67 1.90
N GLY A 169 -2.50 -13.40 3.20
CA GLY A 169 -1.47 -12.47 3.68
C GLY A 169 -1.81 -11.00 3.42
N ILE A 170 -3.10 -10.67 3.33
CA ILE A 170 -3.57 -9.34 2.95
C ILE A 170 -3.37 -8.37 4.11
N ASN A 171 -2.71 -7.25 3.81
CA ASN A 171 -2.59 -6.13 4.75
C ASN A 171 -3.73 -5.13 4.53
N ILE A 172 -4.85 -5.31 5.22
CA ILE A 172 -6.02 -4.42 5.05
C ILE A 172 -5.71 -2.95 5.35
N ASP A 173 -4.75 -2.66 6.23
CA ASP A 173 -4.35 -1.27 6.57
C ASP A 173 -3.78 -0.52 5.36
N TYR A 174 -3.17 -1.23 4.40
CA TYR A 174 -2.64 -0.63 3.16
C TYR A 174 -3.76 0.02 2.32
N TYR A 175 -4.95 -0.57 2.33
CA TYR A 175 -6.11 -0.11 1.56
C TYR A 175 -6.98 0.90 2.33
N PHE A 176 -6.56 1.36 3.52
CA PHE A 176 -7.33 2.33 4.32
C PHE A 176 -7.79 3.55 3.52
N GLU A 177 -6.90 4.06 2.67
CA GLU A 177 -7.11 5.27 1.89
C GLU A 177 -8.17 5.16 0.79
N ILE A 178 -8.54 3.94 0.39
CA ILE A 178 -9.57 3.68 -0.63
C ILE A 178 -10.89 3.23 0.00
N LEU A 179 -11.02 3.23 1.34
CA LEU A 179 -12.32 3.01 1.98
C LEU A 179 -13.25 4.22 1.82
N PRO A 180 -14.58 4.03 1.86
CA PRO A 180 -15.56 5.09 2.06
C PRO A 180 -15.22 6.03 3.24
N MET A 181 -15.60 7.30 3.14
CA MET A 181 -15.20 8.33 4.13
C MET A 181 -15.78 8.08 5.52
N ASP A 182 -17.01 7.58 5.60
CA ASP A 182 -17.67 7.22 6.86
C ASP A 182 -16.99 6.04 7.57
N LEU A 183 -16.35 5.15 6.81
CA LEU A 183 -15.53 4.08 7.37
C LEU A 183 -14.18 4.62 7.83
N GLN A 184 -13.51 5.48 7.04
CA GLN A 184 -12.25 6.11 7.45
C GLN A 184 -12.40 6.90 8.75
N GLU A 185 -13.52 7.62 8.93
CA GLU A 185 -13.82 8.40 10.14
C GLU A 185 -13.95 7.54 11.42
N GLN A 186 -14.21 6.24 11.30
CA GLN A 186 -14.25 5.32 12.44
C GLN A 186 -12.85 5.03 13.01
N TYR A 187 -11.79 5.26 12.24
CA TYR A 187 -10.41 4.92 12.62
C TYR A 187 -9.59 6.19 12.88
N LYS A 188 -9.53 6.61 14.14
CA LYS A 188 -8.79 7.82 14.57
C LYS A 188 -7.31 7.79 14.22
N THR A 189 -6.74 6.60 14.14
CA THR A 189 -5.32 6.31 13.91
C THR A 189 -4.99 6.10 12.43
N LYS A 190 -6.01 6.10 11.55
CA LYS A 190 -5.89 5.65 10.15
C LYS A 190 -5.44 4.19 9.98
N HIS A 191 -5.58 3.40 11.04
CA HIS A 191 -5.30 1.97 11.04
C HIS A 191 -6.58 1.22 11.39
N ILE A 192 -6.86 0.22 10.58
CA ILE A 192 -7.96 -0.71 10.75
C ILE A 192 -7.60 -1.72 11.84
N THR A 193 -6.38 -2.25 11.80
CA THR A 193 -5.92 -3.30 12.73
C THR A 193 -5.22 -2.73 13.95
N LEU A 194 -5.37 -3.40 15.09
CA LEU A 194 -4.61 -3.08 16.31
C LEU A 194 -3.11 -3.30 16.10
N THR A 195 -2.74 -4.31 15.31
CA THR A 195 -1.34 -4.60 14.99
C THR A 195 -0.67 -3.40 14.31
N ALA A 196 -1.32 -2.78 13.34
CA ALA A 196 -0.79 -1.58 12.71
C ALA A 196 -0.72 -0.38 13.68
N GLU A 197 -1.74 -0.18 14.52
CA GLU A 197 -1.70 0.86 15.58
C GLU A 197 -0.52 0.68 16.53
N VAL A 198 -0.25 -0.56 16.95
CA VAL A 198 0.87 -0.91 17.81
C VAL A 198 2.21 -0.76 17.09
N ASN A 199 2.32 -1.17 15.82
CA ASN A 199 3.55 -0.98 15.04
C ASN A 199 3.90 0.50 14.88
N SER A 200 2.92 1.36 14.57
CA SER A 200 3.13 2.81 14.47
C SER A 200 3.59 3.42 15.80
N MET A 201 3.02 2.96 16.92
CA MET A 201 3.45 3.37 18.26
C MET A 201 4.87 2.90 18.60
N LEU A 202 5.24 1.67 18.24
CA LEU A 202 6.60 1.15 18.42
C LEU A 202 7.61 1.92 17.59
N GLN A 203 7.28 2.26 16.34
CA GLN A 203 8.10 3.11 15.49
C GLN A 203 8.29 4.50 16.12
N TYR A 204 7.21 5.12 16.61
CA TYR A 204 7.29 6.40 17.33
C TYR A 204 8.23 6.33 18.54
N ILE A 205 8.13 5.27 19.35
CA ILE A 205 9.04 5.05 20.49
C ILE A 205 10.49 4.91 20.00
N GLN A 206 10.71 4.14 18.94
CA GLN A 206 12.03 3.94 18.36
C GLN A 206 12.65 5.27 17.90
N GLU A 207 11.89 6.11 17.20
CA GLU A 207 12.34 7.44 16.79
C GLU A 207 12.66 8.34 18.00
N CYS A 208 11.84 8.29 19.05
CA CYS A 208 12.10 9.00 20.29
C CYS A 208 13.40 8.55 20.99
N ILE A 209 13.78 7.28 20.85
CA ILE A 209 15.04 6.73 21.37
C ILE A 209 16.21 7.15 20.48
N GLN A 210 16.09 6.99 19.16
CA GLN A 210 17.19 7.18 18.20
C GLN A 210 17.53 8.66 17.97
N TYR A 211 16.50 9.50 17.81
CA TYR A 211 16.64 10.91 17.44
C TYR A 211 16.23 11.86 18.57
N GLY A 212 15.52 11.36 19.57
CA GLY A 212 15.10 12.12 20.73
C GLY A 212 16.02 11.97 21.95
N ASN A 213 15.46 12.31 23.11
CA ASN A 213 16.15 12.23 24.40
C ASN A 213 15.62 11.09 25.28
N LEU A 214 14.74 10.23 24.77
CA LEU A 214 14.12 9.15 25.57
C LEU A 214 15.18 8.19 26.12
N TYR A 215 16.21 7.89 25.34
CA TYR A 215 17.31 7.03 25.78
C TYR A 215 17.98 7.51 27.08
N LYS A 216 17.99 8.83 27.36
CA LYS A 216 18.59 9.39 28.59
C LYS A 216 17.86 8.94 29.85
N LEU A 217 16.57 8.65 29.75
CA LEU A 217 15.77 8.14 30.87
C LEU A 217 16.13 6.70 31.23
N PHE A 218 16.79 5.98 30.31
CA PHE A 218 17.22 4.59 30.54
C PHE A 218 18.58 4.48 31.23
N TRP A 219 19.22 5.61 31.57
CA TRP A 219 20.54 5.65 32.22
C TRP A 219 20.56 6.60 33.42
N VAL A 220 21.16 6.15 34.53
CA VAL A 220 21.43 6.98 35.71
C VAL A 220 22.87 6.73 36.15
N ASN A 221 23.68 7.81 36.24
CA ASN A 221 25.12 7.73 36.56
C ASN A 221 25.87 6.70 35.68
N ASP A 222 25.63 6.75 34.37
CA ASP A 222 26.20 5.84 33.35
C ASP A 222 25.90 4.35 33.58
N LYS A 223 24.85 4.05 34.35
CA LYS A 223 24.33 2.69 34.54
C LYS A 223 22.92 2.57 34.00
N PRO A 224 22.58 1.46 33.32
CA PRO A 224 21.24 1.27 32.81
C PRO A 224 20.28 1.13 34.00
N VAL A 225 19.12 1.76 33.91
CA VAL A 225 18.07 1.60 34.92
C VAL A 225 17.52 0.16 34.90
N LYS A 226 16.77 -0.20 35.94
CA LYS A 226 16.15 -1.53 36.04
C LYS A 226 15.02 -1.67 35.03
N GLU A 227 14.76 -2.90 34.58
CA GLU A 227 13.73 -3.22 33.59
C GLU A 227 12.34 -2.69 33.99
N ASN A 228 11.95 -2.83 35.26
CA ASN A 228 10.68 -2.30 35.78
C ASN A 228 10.55 -0.77 35.66
N ILE A 229 11.67 -0.03 35.69
CA ILE A 229 11.66 1.42 35.45
C ILE A 229 11.51 1.71 33.96
N ILE A 230 12.15 0.94 33.09
CA ILE A 230 11.99 1.04 31.63
C ILE A 230 10.53 0.77 31.25
N GLN A 231 9.95 -0.30 31.79
CA GLN A 231 8.53 -0.63 31.61
C GLN A 231 7.62 0.51 32.09
N LEU A 232 7.90 1.15 33.24
CA LEU A 232 7.12 2.31 33.70
C LEU A 232 7.22 3.51 32.75
N ILE A 233 8.41 3.80 32.24
CA ILE A 233 8.59 4.89 31.27
C ILE A 233 7.79 4.60 30.00
N LEU A 234 7.92 3.39 29.46
CA LEU A 234 7.24 3.00 28.22
C LEU A 234 5.72 2.94 28.40
N GLU A 235 5.21 2.44 29.52
CA GLU A 235 3.77 2.49 29.85
C GLU A 235 3.22 3.92 29.77
N ASN A 236 3.88 4.88 30.43
CA ASN A 236 3.40 6.27 30.42
C ASN A 236 3.43 6.88 29.01
N ILE A 237 4.38 6.46 28.17
CA ILE A 237 4.45 6.90 26.77
C ILE A 237 3.31 6.26 25.98
N MET A 238 3.05 4.97 26.16
CA MET A 238 1.95 4.27 25.49
C MET A 238 0.59 4.84 25.91
N ASP A 239 0.37 5.07 27.21
CA ASP A 239 -0.85 5.69 27.75
C ASP A 239 -1.09 7.07 27.13
N ALA A 240 -0.03 7.87 27.02
CA ALA A 240 -0.11 9.19 26.40
C ALA A 240 -0.33 9.11 24.89
N TYR A 241 0.34 8.17 24.21
CA TYR A 241 0.22 7.97 22.76
C TYR A 241 -1.21 7.57 22.39
N PHE A 242 -1.75 6.56 23.07
CA PHE A 242 -3.09 6.03 22.82
C PHE A 242 -4.21 6.84 23.50
N TYR A 243 -3.90 7.98 24.10
CA TYR A 243 -4.90 8.85 24.69
C TYR A 243 -5.97 9.23 23.65
N ASN A 244 -7.23 8.87 23.91
CA ASN A 244 -8.40 9.00 23.02
C ASN A 244 -8.43 8.11 21.78
N GLN A 245 -7.52 7.14 21.63
CA GLN A 245 -7.46 6.20 20.49
C GLN A 245 -8.25 4.91 20.74
N GLU A 246 -9.00 4.80 21.84
CA GLU A 246 -9.82 3.61 22.18
C GLU A 246 -9.02 2.31 22.31
N ILE A 247 -7.73 2.43 22.61
CA ILE A 247 -6.83 1.32 22.92
C ILE A 247 -6.59 1.30 24.42
N GLU A 248 -6.89 0.17 25.04
CA GLU A 248 -6.66 -0.06 26.46
C GLU A 248 -5.36 -0.85 26.64
N ILE A 249 -4.57 -0.44 27.65
CA ILE A 249 -3.31 -1.08 28.02
C ILE A 249 -3.49 -1.70 29.39
N THR A 250 -3.13 -2.97 29.52
CA THR A 250 -3.13 -3.69 30.79
C THR A 250 -1.74 -4.23 31.09
N ARG A 251 -1.33 -4.14 32.36
CA ARG A 251 -0.05 -4.65 32.86
C ARG A 251 -0.13 -6.10 33.30
N GLU A 252 0.99 -6.81 33.16
CA GLU A 252 1.25 -8.13 33.75
C GLU A 252 0.16 -9.17 33.41
N ALA A 253 0.19 -9.67 32.18
CA ALA A 253 -0.61 -10.83 31.80
C ALA A 253 0.21 -12.13 32.02
N LEU A 254 -0.17 -12.92 33.02
CA LEU A 254 0.31 -14.30 33.16
C LEU A 254 -0.36 -15.17 32.09
N LEU A 255 0.34 -15.41 30.98
CA LEU A 255 -0.06 -16.41 30.00
C LEU A 255 0.69 -17.70 30.29
N GLY A 256 0.09 -18.85 29.99
CA GLY A 256 0.63 -20.18 30.33
C GLY A 256 2.05 -20.49 29.81
N ASN A 257 2.65 -19.59 29.02
CA ASN A 257 3.98 -19.70 28.42
C ASN A 257 5.00 -18.61 28.85
N GLY A 258 4.67 -17.65 29.73
CA GLY A 258 5.62 -16.61 30.15
C GLY A 258 5.00 -15.34 30.75
N GLU A 259 5.87 -14.42 31.18
CA GLU A 259 5.51 -13.09 31.72
C GLU A 259 5.44 -12.08 30.56
N VAL A 260 4.23 -11.58 30.26
CA VAL A 260 4.00 -10.50 29.30
C VAL A 260 3.86 -9.17 30.06
N ASP A 261 4.60 -8.16 29.63
CA ASP A 261 4.63 -6.86 30.30
C ASP A 261 3.36 -6.04 30.02
N PHE A 262 2.91 -6.03 28.76
CA PHE A 262 1.73 -5.29 28.33
C PHE A 262 0.83 -6.11 27.40
N LYS A 263 -0.47 -6.04 27.66
CA LYS A 263 -1.52 -6.52 26.76
C LYS A 263 -2.36 -5.32 26.31
N LEU A 264 -2.47 -5.17 25.01
CA LEU A 264 -3.23 -4.13 24.34
C LEU A 264 -4.43 -4.75 23.63
N TYR A 265 -5.58 -4.07 23.67
CA TYR A 265 -6.80 -4.45 22.94
C TYR A 265 -7.64 -3.21 22.60
N LYS A 266 -8.47 -3.31 21.56
CA LYS A 266 -9.28 -2.23 21.03
C LYS A 266 -10.72 -2.30 21.56
N ASN A 267 -11.29 -1.16 21.95
CA ASN A 267 -12.74 -1.01 22.21
C ASN A 267 -13.37 -2.05 23.16
N ASN A 268 -12.68 -2.48 24.22
CA ASN A 268 -13.15 -3.53 25.14
C ASN A 268 -13.47 -4.89 24.47
N HIS A 269 -13.14 -5.05 23.19
CA HIS A 269 -13.27 -6.28 22.44
C HIS A 269 -11.96 -7.06 22.56
N GLU A 270 -12.03 -8.17 23.29
CA GLU A 270 -10.90 -9.04 23.59
C GLU A 270 -10.45 -9.90 22.40
N ASP A 271 -11.08 -9.79 21.23
CA ASP A 271 -10.80 -10.66 20.09
C ASP A 271 -9.53 -10.24 19.34
N GLU A 272 -9.22 -8.94 19.31
CA GLU A 272 -7.97 -8.42 18.77
C GLU A 272 -7.04 -7.98 19.91
N LYS A 273 -5.99 -8.77 20.15
CA LYS A 273 -5.03 -8.56 21.25
C LYS A 273 -3.61 -8.55 20.71
N VAL A 274 -2.83 -7.55 21.15
CA VAL A 274 -1.39 -7.51 20.93
C VAL A 274 -0.67 -7.59 22.27
N LEU A 275 0.35 -8.43 22.33
CA LEU A 275 1.16 -8.66 23.52
C LEU A 275 2.55 -8.07 23.28
N ILE A 276 3.01 -7.23 24.22
CA ILE A 276 4.34 -6.62 24.17
C ILE A 276 5.16 -7.12 25.35
N GLU A 277 6.37 -7.57 25.04
CA GLU A 277 7.37 -7.98 26.00
C GLU A 277 8.62 -7.11 25.81
N ILE A 278 9.13 -6.55 26.90
CA ILE A 278 10.35 -5.74 26.93
C ILE A 278 11.42 -6.56 27.63
N LYS A 279 12.48 -6.88 26.89
CA LYS A 279 13.64 -7.55 27.45
C LYS A 279 14.86 -6.66 27.44
N LYS A 280 15.55 -6.60 28.58
CA LYS A 280 16.92 -6.13 28.60
C LYS A 280 17.83 -7.18 27.95
N GLN A 281 18.47 -6.82 26.85
CA GLN A 281 19.45 -7.69 26.22
C GLN A 281 20.62 -7.96 27.17
N ILE A 282 20.75 -9.22 27.60
CA ILE A 282 21.93 -9.69 28.34
C ILE A 282 22.98 -10.04 27.30
N VAL A 283 23.87 -9.09 27.00
CA VAL A 283 25.04 -9.42 26.16
C VAL A 283 26.01 -10.23 27.04
N PRO A 284 26.30 -11.50 26.72
CA PRO A 284 27.37 -12.22 27.41
C PRO A 284 28.69 -11.51 27.10
N ILE A 285 29.41 -11.11 28.16
CA ILE A 285 30.76 -10.55 28.09
C ILE A 285 31.75 -11.68 27.80
#